data_AF-A0A2K5S0Y6-F1
#
_entry.id   AF-A0A2K5S0Y6-F1
#
_cell.length_a   1.000
_cell.length_b   1.000
_cell.length_c   1.000
_cell.angle_alpha   90.00
_cell.angle_beta   90.00
_cell.angle_gamma   90.00
#
_symmetry.space_group_name_H-M   'P 1'
#
loop_
_entity.id
_entity.type
_entity.pdbx_description
1 polymer ?
#
loop_
_entity_poly.entity_id
_entity_poly.type
_entity_poly.pdbx_seq_one_letter_code
_entity_poly.pdbx_strand_id
1 'polypeptide(L)' 'MKGQLRRKAEREKFARRVVLLSQEMDTGLQAWQLKQQKLQEERKQKNVLKPKGASLKRPSQ' A
#
# COMPACT_ATOMS: atom_id res chain seq x y z
N MET A 1 17.39 -20.09 38.94
CA MET A 1 17.83 -19.62 37.59
C MET A 1 16.91 -20.06 36.43
N LYS A 2 16.33 -21.27 36.40
CA LYS A 2 15.52 -21.78 35.26
C LYS A 2 14.27 -20.93 34.91
N GLY A 3 13.57 -20.39 35.92
CA GLY A 3 12.37 -19.57 35.69
C GLY A 3 12.63 -18.22 35.01
N GLN A 4 13.80 -17.61 35.24
CA GLN A 4 14.15 -16.36 34.58
C GLN A 4 14.48 -16.58 33.10
N LEU A 5 15.16 -17.68 32.77
CA LEU A 5 15.40 -18.09 31.39
C LEU A 5 14.08 -18.31 30.63
N ARG A 6 13.12 -19.02 31.25
CA ARG A 6 11.76 -19.19 30.69
C ARG A 6 11.09 -17.85 30.40
N ARG A 7 11.07 -16.93 31.39
CA ARG A 7 10.44 -15.61 31.20
C ARG A 7 11.09 -14.78 30.11
N LYS A 8 12.42 -14.85 29.97
CA LYS A 8 13.13 -14.17 28.88
C LYS A 8 12.71 -14.71 27.51
N ALA A 9 12.68 -16.04 27.35
CA ALA A 9 12.24 -16.67 26.10
C ALA A 9 10.78 -16.38 25.77
N GLU A 10 9.87 -16.42 26.75
CA GLU A 10 8.45 -16.11 26.56
C GLU A 10 8.25 -14.65 26.13
N ARG A 11 8.94 -13.70 26.77
CA ARG A 11 8.89 -12.28 26.41
C ARG A 11 9.46 -12.02 25.03
N GLU A 12 10.56 -12.68 24.68
CA GLU A 12 11.16 -12.56 23.36
C GLU A 12 10.21 -13.07 22.27
N LYS A 13 9.61 -14.26 22.46
CA LYS A 13 8.62 -14.81 21.54
C LYS A 13 7.41 -13.88 21.39
N PHE A 14 6.95 -13.30 22.49
CA PHE A 14 5.86 -12.35 22.47
C PHE A 14 6.22 -11.08 21.68
N ALA A 15 7.37 -10.47 21.97
CA ALA A 15 7.83 -9.27 21.27
C ALA A 15 7.99 -9.51 19.77
N ARG A 16 8.59 -10.64 19.37
CA ARG A 16 8.71 -11.04 17.96
C ARG A 16 7.35 -11.13 17.28
N ARG A 17 6.35 -11.72 17.96
CA ARG A 17 4.99 -11.84 17.43
C ARG A 17 4.30 -10.48 17.29
N VAL A 18 4.42 -9.60 18.28
CA VAL A 18 3.84 -8.25 18.21
C VAL A 18 4.40 -7.49 17.02
N VAL A 19 5.73 -7.48 16.85
CA VAL A 19 6.37 -6.79 15.72
C VAL A 19 5.92 -7.37 14.39
N LEU A 20 5.88 -8.69 14.24
CA LEU A 20 5.43 -9.34 13.01
C LEU A 20 4.00 -8.93 12.65
N LEU A 21 3.06 -9.05 13.60
CA LEU A 21 1.66 -8.73 13.35
C LEU A 21 1.46 -7.24 13.03
N SER A 22 2.16 -6.34 13.71
CA SER A 22 2.11 -4.91 13.41
C SER A 22 2.61 -4.63 11.99
N GLN A 23 3.71 -5.24 11.57
CA GLN A 23 4.24 -5.09 10.21
C GLN A 23 3.28 -5.61 9.15
N GLU A 24 2.67 -6.77 9.39
CA GLU A 24 1.66 -7.35 8.49
C GLU A 24 0.44 -6.43 8.34
N MET A 25 -0.03 -5.86 9.44
CA MET A 25 -1.13 -4.89 9.44
C MET A 25 -0.78 -3.61 8.67
N ASP A 26 0.38 -3.01 8.96
CA ASP A 26 0.82 -1.77 8.30
C ASP A 26 0.99 -1.98 6.80
N THR A 27 1.62 -3.09 6.41
CA THR A 27 1.81 -3.46 4.99
C THR A 27 0.46 -3.67 4.31
N GLY A 28 -0.48 -4.37 4.96
CA GLY A 28 -1.83 -4.58 4.45
C GLY A 28 -2.59 -3.27 4.24
N LEU A 29 -2.50 -2.35 5.21
CA LEU A 29 -3.14 -1.04 5.12
C LEU A 29 -2.55 -0.20 3.98
N GLN A 30 -1.22 -0.15 3.86
CA GLN A 30 -0.54 0.58 2.79
C GLN A 30 -0.92 0.03 1.41
N ALA A 31 -0.92 -1.30 1.25
CA ALA A 31 -1.32 -1.94 0.00
C ALA A 31 -2.77 -1.61 -0.37
N TRP A 32 -3.68 -1.62 0.61
CA TRP A 32 -5.08 -1.26 0.39
C TRP A 32 -5.24 0.23 0.02
N GLN A 33 -4.56 1.13 0.72
CA GLN A 33 -4.58 2.57 0.42
C GLN A 33 -4.07 2.86 -1.00
N LEU A 34 -2.94 2.25 -1.40
CA LEU A 34 -2.39 2.39 -2.75
C LEU A 34 -3.38 1.88 -3.81
N LYS A 35 -4.05 0.75 -3.54
CA LYS A 35 -5.07 0.21 -4.45
C LYS A 35 -6.25 1.18 -4.61
N GLN A 36 -6.70 1.83 -3.53
CA GLN A 36 -7.76 2.83 -3.59
C GLN A 36 -7.34 4.07 -4.39
N GLN A 37 -6.12 4.57 -4.19
CA GLN A 37 -5.58 5.69 -4.95
C GLN A 37 -5.52 5.39 -6.45
N LYS A 38 -4.96 4.23 -6.83
CA LYS A 38 -4.90 3.77 -8.22
C LYS A 38 -6.29 3.68 -8.86
N LEU A 39 -7.27 3.13 -8.14
CA LEU A 39 -8.64 3.04 -8.64
C LEU A 39 -9.26 4.44 -8.89
N GLN A 40 -8.96 5.43 -8.04
CA GLN A 40 -9.42 6.80 -8.27
C GLN A 40 -8.73 7.46 -9.47
N GLU A 41 -7.42 7.27 -9.63
CA GLU A 41 -6.68 7.78 -10.79
C GLU A 41 -7.18 7.19 -12.09
N GLU A 42 -7.40 5.87 -12.15
CA GLU A 42 -7.98 5.21 -13.32
C GLU A 42 -9.37 5.74 -13.66
N ARG A 43 -10.23 5.96 -12.65
CA ARG A 43 -11.55 6.58 -12.84
C ARG A 43 -11.43 7.99 -13.40
N LYS A 44 -10.49 8.79 -12.90
CA LYS A 44 -10.24 10.15 -13.42
C LYS A 44 -9.78 10.10 -14.87
N GLN A 45 -8.82 9.24 -15.22
CA GLN A 45 -8.32 9.09 -16.59
C GLN A 45 -9.43 8.65 -17.57
N LYS A 46 -10.26 7.67 -17.18
CA LYS A 46 -11.38 7.20 -18.02
C LYS A 46 -12.46 8.25 -18.23
N ASN A 47 -12.64 9.17 -17.28
CA ASN A 47 -13.63 10.24 -17.34
C ASN A 47 -13.10 11.54 -17.97
N VAL A 48 -11.84 11.56 -18.47
CA VAL A 48 -11.32 12.70 -19.21
C VAL A 48 -12.08 12.85 -20.53
N LEU A 49 -12.62 14.05 -20.77
CA LEU A 49 -13.20 14.41 -22.05
C LEU A 49 -12.16 14.29 -23.16
N LYS A 50 -12.57 13.86 -24.36
CA LYS A 50 -11.66 13.76 -25.51
C LYS A 50 -10.91 15.10 -25.70
N PRO A 51 -9.57 15.07 -25.83
CA PRO A 51 -8.80 16.29 -26.08
C PRO A 51 -9.25 16.91 -27.42
N LYS A 52 -9.47 18.23 -27.41
CA LYS A 52 -9.88 19.02 -28.58
C LYS A 52 -8.72 19.87 -29.10
N GLY A 53 -8.93 20.63 -30.18
CA GLY A 53 -8.03 21.69 -30.61
C GLY A 53 -6.68 21.19 -31.12
N ALA A 54 -5.66 21.18 -30.26
CA ALA A 54 -4.27 20.84 -30.61
C ALA A 54 -4.12 19.42 -31.20
N SER A 55 -4.91 18.43 -30.74
CA SER A 55 -4.92 17.07 -31.32
C SER A 55 -5.56 16.96 -32.71
N LEU A 56 -6.26 18.00 -33.19
CA LEU A 56 -6.87 18.02 -34.53
C LEU A 56 -5.97 18.64 -35.60
N LYS A 57 -4.83 19.24 -35.22
CA LYS A 57 -3.83 19.71 -36.19
C LYS A 57 -3.10 18.51 -36.76
N ARG A 58 -3.66 17.89 -37.80
CA ARG A 58 -2.88 17.06 -38.72
C ARG A 58 -1.83 17.96 -39.38
N PRO A 59 -0.58 17.52 -39.57
CA PRO A 59 0.30 18.20 -40.50
C PRO A 59 -0.32 18.06 -41.89
N SER A 60 -0.79 19.18 -42.44
CA SER A 60 -0.99 19.31 -43.88
C SER A 60 0.37 19.60 -44.50
N GLN A 61 1.16 18.54 -44.71
CA GLN A 61 2.25 18.50 -45.68
C GLN A 61 2.27 17.13 -46.32
#